data_AF-A0A1V5NLX3-F1
#
_entry.id   AF-A0A1V5NLX3-F1
#
_cell.length_a   1.000
_cell.length_b   1.000
_cell.length_c   1.000
_cell.angle_alpha   90.00
_cell.angle_beta   90.00
_cell.angle_gamma   90.00
#
_symmetry.space_group_name_H-M   'P 1'
#
loop_
_entity.id
_entity.type
_entity.pdbx_description
1 polymer ?
#
loop_
_entity_poly.entity_id
_entity_poly.type
_entity_poly.pdbx_seq_one_letter_code
_entity_poly.pdbx_strand_id
1 'polypeptide(L)'
;MKHSAPLVLKPEMTLDQEQSELLLADLETILDSSDFDVGRKCFVIWQRVQDWAGQAVSGQPCISLRERLEMIGREEQPDETQKARLIRAIVFQALERNLDSDLRVGSFSTTLSLIADIARLGWNWGSVKFSELGETYLGVSALAAIELDEIGVSMEEELTDRLGQILDEGHWLSIGALKGSAIPGLYVAMADLYVRAAAVQSDRKAANRDDLARGLEALERTVGHCAERLARLSGQGLASIILDNLMQRPAIVASLTRLGRK
;
A
#
# COMPACT_ATOMS: atom_id res chain seq x y z
N MET A 1 -8.21 -10.33 -15.18
CA MET A 1 -8.19 -11.37 -14.13
C MET A 1 -9.03 -12.61 -14.50
N LYS A 2 -8.43 -13.72 -14.97
CA LYS A 2 -9.11 -15.03 -15.06
C LYS A 2 -8.46 -16.02 -14.12
N HIS A 3 -9.20 -16.46 -13.10
CA HIS A 3 -8.73 -17.46 -12.14
C HIS A 3 -9.66 -18.67 -12.19
N SER A 4 -9.11 -19.84 -12.52
CA SER A 4 -9.88 -21.08 -12.67
C SER A 4 -9.88 -21.94 -11.39
N ALA A 5 -9.59 -21.35 -10.23
CA ALA A 5 -9.39 -22.09 -8.98
C ALA A 5 -10.03 -21.35 -7.78
N PRO A 6 -10.48 -22.09 -6.75
CA PRO A 6 -10.93 -21.52 -5.49
C PRO A 6 -9.89 -20.57 -4.89
N LEU A 7 -10.34 -19.40 -4.46
CA LEU A 7 -9.48 -18.36 -3.93
C LEU A 7 -9.35 -18.50 -2.41
N VAL A 8 -8.11 -18.69 -1.95
CA VAL A 8 -7.79 -18.79 -0.52
C VAL A 8 -7.71 -17.38 0.08
N LEU A 9 -8.63 -17.06 0.99
CA LEU A 9 -8.62 -15.79 1.71
C LEU A 9 -7.55 -15.81 2.82
N LYS A 10 -7.54 -16.89 3.61
CA LYS A 10 -6.53 -17.24 4.61
C LYS A 10 -6.61 -18.76 4.88
N PRO A 11 -5.68 -19.38 5.64
CA PRO A 11 -5.81 -20.79 6.01
C PRO A 11 -7.20 -21.07 6.61
N GLU A 12 -7.85 -22.15 6.15
CA GLU A 12 -9.20 -22.58 6.54
C GLU A 12 -10.37 -21.71 6.02
N MET A 13 -10.08 -20.65 5.25
CA MET A 13 -11.11 -19.79 4.64
C MET A 13 -10.88 -19.68 3.14
N THR A 14 -11.72 -20.35 2.36
CA THR A 14 -11.62 -20.43 0.90
C THR A 14 -12.96 -20.05 0.28
N LEU A 15 -12.94 -19.20 -0.74
CA LEU A 15 -14.08 -18.94 -1.60
C LEU A 15 -14.17 -20.06 -2.63
N ASP A 16 -15.38 -20.54 -2.89
CA ASP A 16 -15.59 -21.45 -4.02
C ASP A 16 -15.31 -20.75 -5.36
N GLN A 17 -15.37 -21.50 -6.46
CA GLN A 17 -15.03 -20.97 -7.78
C GLN A 17 -15.95 -19.80 -8.19
N GLU A 18 -17.26 -19.93 -8.00
CA GLU A 18 -18.23 -18.90 -8.38
C GLU A 18 -18.01 -17.62 -7.58
N GLN A 19 -17.80 -17.75 -6.27
CA GLN A 19 -17.48 -16.64 -5.38
C GLN A 19 -16.15 -15.97 -5.74
N SER A 20 -15.16 -16.77 -6.15
CA SER A 20 -13.86 -16.27 -6.59
C SER A 20 -13.98 -15.46 -7.88
N GLU A 21 -14.75 -15.94 -8.84
CA GLU A 21 -15.03 -15.24 -10.10
C GLU A 21 -15.77 -13.92 -9.86
N LEU A 22 -16.76 -13.92 -8.96
CA LEU A 22 -17.50 -12.70 -8.57
C LEU A 22 -16.59 -11.66 -7.90
N LEU A 23 -15.76 -12.08 -6.94
CA LEU A 23 -14.80 -11.18 -6.30
C LEU A 23 -13.87 -10.54 -7.33
N LEU A 24 -13.30 -11.33 -8.24
CA LEU A 24 -12.38 -10.81 -9.24
C LEU A 24 -13.06 -9.83 -10.22
N ALA A 25 -14.30 -10.11 -10.63
CA ALA A 25 -15.08 -9.18 -11.43
C ALA A 25 -15.38 -7.86 -10.69
N ASP A 26 -15.62 -7.93 -9.37
CA ASP A 26 -15.76 -6.72 -8.55
C ASP A 26 -14.44 -5.92 -8.52
N LEU A 27 -13.29 -6.58 -8.39
CA LEU A 27 -11.98 -5.92 -8.38
C LEU A 27 -11.69 -5.20 -9.70
N GLU A 28 -11.99 -5.85 -10.83
CA GLU A 28 -11.90 -5.23 -12.17
C GLU A 28 -12.82 -4.00 -12.26
N THR A 29 -14.06 -4.12 -11.81
CA THR A 29 -15.01 -3.00 -11.80
C THR A 29 -14.51 -1.81 -10.97
N ILE A 30 -13.83 -2.07 -9.84
CA ILE A 30 -13.23 -1.02 -9.01
C ILE A 30 -12.04 -0.36 -9.72
N LEU A 31 -11.19 -1.15 -10.39
CA LEU A 31 -10.06 -0.65 -11.17
C LEU A 31 -10.48 0.17 -12.39
N ASP A 32 -11.61 -0.16 -13.01
CA ASP A 32 -12.13 0.56 -14.18
C ASP A 32 -12.96 1.80 -13.81
N SER A 33 -13.38 1.94 -12.55
CA SER A 33 -14.21 3.06 -12.10
C SER A 33 -13.46 4.41 -12.17
N SER A 34 -14.03 5.40 -12.85
CA SER A 34 -13.53 6.78 -12.84
C SER A 34 -13.94 7.59 -11.60
N ASP A 35 -14.79 7.02 -10.73
CA ASP A 35 -15.39 7.75 -9.60
C ASP A 35 -14.45 7.85 -8.39
N PHE A 36 -13.33 7.13 -8.43
CA PHE A 36 -12.40 7.00 -7.32
C PHE A 36 -10.98 7.25 -7.77
N ASP A 37 -10.26 8.06 -6.99
CA ASP A 37 -8.81 8.15 -7.10
C ASP A 37 -8.13 6.83 -6.75
N VAL A 38 -6.85 6.70 -7.12
CA VAL A 38 -6.06 5.48 -6.89
C VAL A 38 -5.98 5.06 -5.42
N GLY A 39 -5.98 6.00 -4.48
CA GLY A 39 -6.00 5.71 -3.05
C GLY A 39 -7.33 5.08 -2.65
N ARG A 40 -8.43 5.69 -3.06
CA ARG A 40 -9.78 5.20 -2.78
C ARG A 40 -10.05 3.86 -3.46
N LYS A 41 -9.55 3.61 -4.67
CA LYS A 41 -9.56 2.28 -5.30
C LYS A 41 -8.90 1.23 -4.41
N CYS A 42 -7.71 1.49 -3.90
CA CYS A 42 -7.02 0.58 -2.97
C CYS A 42 -7.86 0.27 -1.73
N PHE A 43 -8.52 1.27 -1.15
CA PHE A 43 -9.35 1.10 0.03
C PHE A 43 -10.59 0.25 -0.26
N VAL A 44 -11.26 0.51 -1.38
CA VAL A 44 -12.44 -0.24 -1.82
C VAL A 44 -12.07 -1.70 -2.12
N ILE A 45 -10.94 -1.96 -2.80
CA ILE A 45 -10.41 -3.30 -3.03
C ILE A 45 -10.24 -4.04 -1.70
N TRP A 46 -9.57 -3.40 -0.73
CA TRP A 46 -9.36 -3.99 0.59
C TRP A 46 -10.69 -4.31 1.30
N GLN A 47 -11.61 -3.34 1.39
CA GLN A 47 -12.94 -3.54 1.98
C GLN A 47 -13.72 -4.66 1.28
N ARG A 48 -13.64 -4.73 -0.05
CA ARG A 48 -14.37 -5.74 -0.81
C ARG A 48 -13.91 -7.15 -0.44
N VAL A 49 -12.60 -7.35 -0.31
CA VAL A 49 -12.06 -8.65 0.13
C VAL A 49 -12.46 -8.97 1.58
N GLN A 50 -12.55 -7.96 2.47
CA GLN A 50 -13.06 -8.16 3.84
C GLN A 50 -14.53 -8.61 3.85
N ASP A 51 -15.37 -8.06 2.97
CA ASP A 51 -16.78 -8.43 2.88
C ASP A 51 -16.95 -9.89 2.49
N TRP A 52 -16.19 -10.33 1.49
CA TRP A 52 -16.17 -11.73 1.06
C TRP A 52 -15.64 -12.66 2.15
N ALA A 53 -14.67 -12.23 2.96
CA ALA A 53 -14.25 -12.97 4.14
C ALA A 53 -15.34 -13.03 5.22
N GLY A 54 -16.10 -11.96 5.40
CA GLY A 54 -17.27 -11.93 6.28
C GLY A 54 -18.36 -12.91 5.82
N GLN A 55 -18.65 -12.96 4.52
CA GLN A 55 -19.56 -13.95 3.94
C GLN A 55 -19.04 -15.38 4.16
N ALA A 56 -17.76 -15.65 3.87
CA ALA A 56 -17.16 -16.97 4.03
C ALA A 56 -17.26 -17.50 5.47
N VAL A 57 -17.21 -16.62 6.47
CA VAL A 57 -17.33 -17.00 7.90
C VAL A 57 -18.79 -17.14 8.34
N SER A 58 -19.65 -16.20 7.94
CA SER A 58 -21.01 -16.10 8.48
C SER A 58 -22.06 -16.85 7.67
N GLY A 59 -21.76 -17.18 6.41
CA GLY A 59 -22.71 -17.68 5.42
C GLY A 59 -23.77 -16.66 4.99
N GLN A 60 -23.72 -15.42 5.50
CA GLN A 60 -24.62 -14.35 5.08
C GLN A 60 -24.22 -13.81 3.71
N PRO A 61 -25.17 -13.41 2.86
CA PRO A 61 -24.86 -12.78 1.58
C PRO A 61 -23.94 -11.57 1.77
N CYS A 62 -22.87 -11.49 0.98
CA CYS A 62 -22.06 -10.29 0.92
C CYS A 62 -22.92 -9.13 0.42
N ILE A 63 -22.73 -7.94 1.00
CA ILE A 63 -23.39 -6.73 0.50
C ILE A 63 -23.02 -6.49 -0.97
N SER A 64 -23.88 -5.83 -1.72
CA SER A 64 -23.59 -5.55 -3.14
C SER A 64 -22.41 -4.59 -3.29
N LEU A 65 -21.65 -4.71 -4.38
CA LEU A 65 -20.55 -3.77 -4.67
C LEU A 65 -21.07 -2.33 -4.67
N ARG A 66 -22.20 -2.07 -5.35
CA ARG A 66 -22.84 -0.75 -5.38
C ARG A 66 -23.09 -0.19 -3.98
N GLU A 67 -23.67 -0.99 -3.08
CA GLU A 67 -23.93 -0.56 -1.71
C GLU A 67 -22.62 -0.23 -0.96
N ARG A 68 -21.58 -1.07 -1.12
CA ARG A 68 -20.25 -0.79 -0.57
C ARG A 68 -19.68 0.54 -1.07
N LEU A 69 -19.79 0.81 -2.37
CA LEU A 69 -19.34 2.07 -2.98
C LEU A 69 -20.10 3.27 -2.43
N GLU A 70 -21.43 3.16 -2.28
CA GLU A 70 -22.26 4.21 -1.68
C GLU A 70 -21.90 4.47 -0.22
N MET A 71 -21.64 3.42 0.58
CA MET A 71 -21.21 3.54 1.97
C MET A 71 -19.87 4.27 2.09
N ILE A 72 -18.86 3.83 1.34
CA ILE A 72 -17.54 4.49 1.29
C ILE A 72 -17.69 5.93 0.76
N GLY A 73 -18.61 6.14 -0.18
CA GLY A 73 -19.05 7.44 -0.69
C GLY A 73 -19.41 8.45 0.40
N ARG A 74 -20.16 7.97 1.40
CA ARG A 74 -20.79 8.77 2.47
C ARG A 74 -19.97 8.88 3.76
N GLU A 75 -18.94 8.05 3.94
CA GLU A 75 -18.08 8.13 5.12
C GLU A 75 -17.30 9.46 5.12
N GLU A 76 -17.76 10.42 5.94
CA GLU A 76 -16.91 11.54 6.36
C GLU A 76 -15.79 10.99 7.21
N GLN A 77 -14.64 10.80 6.58
CA GLN A 77 -13.49 10.24 7.25
C GLN A 77 -12.87 11.31 8.17
N PRO A 78 -12.70 11.05 9.48
CA PRO A 78 -12.15 12.03 10.41
C PRO A 78 -10.74 12.44 10.00
N ASP A 79 -10.36 13.70 10.22
CA ASP A 79 -9.00 14.19 9.96
C ASP A 79 -8.01 13.47 10.90
N GLU A 80 -7.41 12.42 10.37
CA GLU A 80 -6.38 11.62 11.04
C GLU A 80 -5.01 11.85 10.40
N THR A 81 -4.77 13.01 9.79
CA THR A 81 -3.55 13.30 9.00
C THR A 81 -2.26 13.04 9.77
N GLN A 82 -2.25 13.24 11.09
CA GLN A 82 -1.09 12.91 11.95
C GLN A 82 -0.92 11.41 12.16
N LYS A 83 -2.02 10.67 12.43
CA LYS A 83 -1.97 9.20 12.57
C LYS A 83 -1.59 8.54 11.23
N ALA A 84 -2.12 9.05 10.13
CA ALA A 84 -1.80 8.57 8.78
C ALA A 84 -0.33 8.80 8.41
N ARG A 85 0.26 9.92 8.82
CA ARG A 85 1.71 10.13 8.70
C ARG A 85 2.51 9.12 9.52
N LEU A 86 2.13 8.89 10.78
CA LEU A 86 2.80 7.91 11.64
C LEU A 86 2.69 6.48 11.10
N ILE A 87 1.51 6.09 10.61
CA ILE A 87 1.28 4.76 10.03
C ILE A 87 2.13 4.56 8.76
N ARG A 88 2.15 5.55 7.86
CA ARG A 88 3.01 5.52 6.67
C ARG A 88 4.48 5.42 7.04
N ALA A 89 4.91 6.16 8.07
CA ALA A 89 6.27 6.08 8.60
C ALA A 89 6.64 4.69 9.11
N ILE A 90 5.74 4.06 9.90
CA ILE A 90 5.90 2.69 10.40
C ILE A 90 6.08 1.73 9.24
N VAL A 91 5.16 1.78 8.28
CA VAL A 91 5.14 0.89 7.12
C VAL A 91 6.39 1.08 6.27
N PHE A 92 6.69 2.33 5.88
CA PHE A 92 7.82 2.63 5.01
C PHE A 92 9.15 2.15 5.61
N GLN A 93 9.41 2.46 6.90
CA GLN A 93 10.67 2.08 7.55
C GLN A 93 10.75 0.58 7.85
N ALA A 94 9.62 -0.06 8.17
CA ALA A 94 9.59 -1.50 8.34
C ALA A 94 9.92 -2.22 7.02
N LEU A 95 9.48 -1.68 5.89
CA LEU A 95 9.73 -2.26 4.56
C LEU A 95 11.15 -1.95 4.08
N GLU A 96 11.56 -0.68 4.02
CA GLU A 96 12.87 -0.26 3.49
C GLU A 96 14.06 -0.96 4.17
N ARG A 97 13.96 -1.23 5.48
CA ARG A 97 15.06 -1.84 6.25
C ARG A 97 15.09 -3.36 6.28
N ASN A 98 13.97 -4.02 5.99
CA ASN A 98 13.83 -5.47 6.22
C ASN A 98 13.53 -6.26 4.96
N LEU A 99 13.35 -5.62 3.80
CA LEU A 99 13.07 -6.31 2.52
C LEU A 99 14.16 -7.33 2.13
N ASP A 100 15.42 -7.10 2.52
CA ASP A 100 16.55 -7.96 2.16
C ASP A 100 17.15 -8.76 3.35
N SER A 101 16.55 -8.68 4.55
CA SER A 101 17.16 -9.32 5.72
C SER A 101 16.68 -10.76 5.94
N ASP A 102 17.46 -11.73 5.45
CA ASP A 102 17.42 -13.13 5.94
C ASP A 102 17.83 -13.24 7.43
N LEU A 103 18.25 -12.13 8.03
CA LEU A 103 18.66 -12.00 9.43
C LEU A 103 17.45 -12.08 10.35
N ARG A 104 17.10 -13.31 10.69
CA ARG A 104 16.42 -13.64 11.94
C ARG A 104 17.15 -12.95 13.10
N VAL A 105 16.36 -12.25 13.92
CA VAL A 105 16.73 -11.58 15.19
C VAL A 105 17.26 -10.15 15.04
N GLY A 106 16.34 -9.18 15.10
CA GLY A 106 16.69 -7.77 15.27
C GLY A 106 17.38 -7.53 16.61
N SER A 107 18.62 -7.04 16.57
CA SER A 107 19.29 -6.52 17.76
C SER A 107 18.50 -5.34 18.33
N PHE A 108 18.61 -5.09 19.64
CA PHE A 108 17.99 -3.94 20.29
C PHE A 108 18.34 -2.61 19.60
N SER A 109 19.57 -2.49 19.07
CA SER A 109 20.00 -1.33 18.27
C SER A 109 19.23 -1.17 16.95
N THR A 110 18.92 -2.28 16.28
CA THR A 110 18.13 -2.28 15.03
C THR A 110 16.69 -1.83 15.31
N THR A 111 16.10 -2.34 16.39
CA THR A 111 14.75 -1.95 16.82
C THR A 111 14.68 -0.48 17.24
N LEU A 112 15.64 0.01 18.03
CA LEU A 112 15.72 1.43 18.40
C LEU A 112 15.89 2.33 17.18
N SER A 113 16.73 1.92 16.23
CA SER A 113 16.93 2.67 15.01
C SER A 113 15.66 2.71 14.14
N LEU A 114 14.95 1.58 14.01
CA LEU A 114 13.66 1.52 13.32
C LEU A 114 12.65 2.47 13.99
N ILE A 115 12.50 2.41 15.32
CA ILE A 115 11.60 3.30 16.07
C ILE A 115 12.00 4.77 15.87
N ALA A 116 13.30 5.08 15.86
CA ALA A 116 13.79 6.43 15.64
C ALA A 116 13.45 6.96 14.23
N ASP A 117 13.55 6.12 13.20
CA ASP A 117 13.24 6.56 11.83
C ASP A 117 11.74 6.65 11.56
N ILE A 118 10.95 5.77 12.20
CA ILE A 118 9.49 5.90 12.26
C ILE A 118 9.10 7.23 12.91
N ALA A 119 9.73 7.55 14.04
CA ALA A 119 9.52 8.81 14.73
C ALA A 119 9.85 10.00 13.82
N ARG A 120 10.99 9.95 13.12
CA ARG A 120 11.42 11.01 12.19
C ARG A 120 10.39 11.27 11.09
N LEU A 121 9.97 10.23 10.37
CA LEU A 121 8.96 10.35 9.33
C LEU A 121 7.58 10.76 9.88
N GLY A 122 7.14 10.15 10.97
CA GLY A 122 5.82 10.38 11.55
C GLY A 122 5.63 11.80 12.10
N TRP A 123 6.69 12.37 12.70
CA TRP A 123 6.68 13.73 13.26
C TRP A 123 7.31 14.78 12.33
N ASN A 124 7.66 14.44 11.09
CA ASN A 124 8.23 15.36 10.11
C ASN A 124 9.54 16.05 10.57
N TRP A 125 10.44 15.30 11.22
CA TRP A 125 11.70 15.81 11.74
C TRP A 125 12.87 14.88 11.42
N GLY A 126 14.09 15.43 11.35
CA GLY A 126 15.29 14.66 11.03
C GLY A 126 15.40 14.29 9.55
N SER A 127 16.12 13.20 9.26
CA SER A 127 16.39 12.74 7.91
C SER A 127 16.23 11.22 7.76
N VAL A 128 15.95 10.79 6.53
CA VAL A 128 15.78 9.40 6.11
C VAL A 128 16.54 9.11 4.82
N LYS A 129 16.87 7.84 4.59
CA LYS A 129 17.54 7.37 3.37
C LYS A 129 16.53 6.61 2.50
N PHE A 130 16.73 6.70 1.19
CA PHE A 130 16.02 5.93 0.16
C PHE A 130 17.07 5.16 -0.64
N SER A 131 17.35 3.93 -0.24
CA SER A 131 18.53 3.19 -0.70
C SER A 131 18.63 3.07 -2.23
N GLU A 132 17.50 2.84 -2.92
CA GLU A 132 17.44 2.73 -4.39
C GLU A 132 17.52 4.05 -5.16
N LEU A 133 17.50 5.19 -4.45
CA LEU A 133 17.73 6.53 -5.00
C LEU A 133 19.13 7.06 -4.64
N GLY A 134 19.94 6.28 -3.90
CA GLY A 134 21.31 6.62 -3.54
C GLY A 134 21.56 6.71 -2.03
N GLU A 135 22.78 7.09 -1.66
CA GLU A 135 23.25 7.02 -0.26
C GLU A 135 23.01 8.28 0.58
N THR A 136 22.31 9.27 0.02
CA THR A 136 22.10 10.56 0.67
C THR A 136 20.90 10.55 1.61
N TYR A 137 21.10 11.07 2.82
CA TYR A 137 20.01 11.32 3.76
C TYR A 137 19.24 12.57 3.35
N LEU A 138 17.92 12.45 3.21
CA LEU A 138 17.00 13.52 2.85
C LEU A 138 16.25 14.01 4.08
N GLY A 139 16.12 15.34 4.23
CA GLY A 139 15.33 15.91 5.30
C GLY A 139 13.85 15.57 5.15
N VAL A 140 13.20 15.07 6.21
CA VAL A 140 11.78 14.67 6.14
C VAL A 140 10.88 15.87 5.78
N SER A 141 11.20 17.05 6.34
CA SER A 141 10.50 18.29 6.02
C SER A 141 10.61 18.68 4.54
N ALA A 142 11.72 18.33 3.87
CA ALA A 142 11.89 18.58 2.45
C ALA A 142 10.96 17.68 1.62
N LEU A 143 10.82 16.40 1.98
CA LEU A 143 9.88 15.47 1.32
C LEU A 143 8.43 15.96 1.41
N ALA A 144 8.03 16.43 2.59
CA ALA A 144 6.69 16.96 2.84
C ALA A 144 6.42 18.28 2.10
N ALA A 145 7.46 19.01 1.70
CA ALA A 145 7.35 20.28 0.99
C ALA A 145 7.22 20.12 -0.53
N ILE A 146 7.45 18.93 -1.09
CA ILE A 146 7.31 18.69 -2.53
C ILE A 146 5.83 18.72 -2.94
N GLU A 147 5.51 19.53 -3.95
CA GLU A 147 4.19 19.53 -4.59
C GLU A 147 4.10 18.42 -5.65
N LEU A 148 2.95 17.76 -5.76
CA LEU A 148 2.71 16.70 -6.76
C LEU A 148 1.64 17.09 -7.80
N ASP A 149 1.10 18.31 -7.71
CA ASP A 149 -0.05 18.74 -8.51
C ASP A 149 0.23 18.67 -10.02
N GLU A 150 1.45 19.00 -10.44
CA GLU A 150 1.87 18.97 -11.85
C GLU A 150 1.88 17.57 -12.47
N ILE A 151 2.02 16.52 -11.66
CA ILE A 151 2.05 15.13 -12.10
C ILE A 151 0.87 14.32 -11.58
N GLY A 152 -0.09 14.93 -10.90
CA GLY A 152 -1.16 14.23 -10.19
C GLY A 152 -1.93 13.23 -11.07
N VAL A 153 -2.29 13.67 -12.28
CA VAL A 153 -2.99 12.84 -13.28
C VAL A 153 -2.10 11.70 -13.80
N SER A 154 -0.87 12.00 -14.23
CA SER A 154 0.05 10.98 -14.74
C SER A 154 0.44 9.95 -13.66
N MET A 155 0.62 10.39 -12.42
CA MET A 155 0.86 9.51 -11.28
C MET A 155 -0.36 8.62 -11.00
N GLU A 156 -1.57 9.12 -11.17
CA GLU A 156 -2.79 8.35 -10.95
C GLU A 156 -3.00 7.28 -12.01
N GLU A 157 -2.76 7.63 -13.29
CA GLU A 157 -2.78 6.68 -14.42
C GLU A 157 -1.73 5.58 -14.21
N GLU A 158 -0.45 5.95 -14.02
CA GLU A 158 0.63 4.97 -13.84
C GLU A 158 0.44 4.07 -12.62
N LEU A 159 -0.05 4.62 -11.51
CA LEU A 159 -0.33 3.81 -10.32
C LEU A 159 -1.51 2.88 -10.55
N THR A 160 -2.57 3.32 -11.24
CA THR A 160 -3.72 2.46 -11.56
C THR A 160 -3.31 1.29 -12.44
N ASP A 161 -2.48 1.53 -13.46
CA ASP A 161 -1.93 0.46 -14.32
C ASP A 161 -1.11 -0.55 -13.51
N ARG A 162 -0.25 -0.06 -12.61
CA ARG A 162 0.56 -0.90 -11.71
C ARG A 162 -0.29 -1.69 -10.73
N LEU A 163 -1.40 -1.13 -10.24
CA LEU A 163 -2.35 -1.88 -9.41
C LEU A 163 -2.98 -3.04 -10.18
N GLY A 164 -3.38 -2.81 -11.43
CA GLY A 164 -3.87 -3.87 -12.33
C GLY A 164 -2.85 -5.01 -12.45
N GLN A 165 -1.58 -4.67 -12.73
CA GLN A 165 -0.50 -5.65 -12.82
C GLN A 165 -0.28 -6.44 -11.51
N ILE A 166 -0.27 -5.75 -10.35
CA ILE A 166 -0.15 -6.39 -9.03
C ILE A 166 -1.27 -7.41 -8.82
N LEU A 167 -2.50 -7.04 -9.18
CA LEU A 167 -3.65 -7.92 -8.99
C LEU A 167 -3.63 -9.12 -9.96
N ASP A 168 -3.21 -8.92 -11.22
CA ASP A 168 -3.14 -9.95 -12.26
C ASP A 168 -2.02 -10.98 -12.04
N GLU A 169 -0.82 -10.57 -11.59
CA GLU A 169 0.33 -11.48 -11.37
C GLU A 169 0.14 -12.44 -10.18
N GLY A 170 -0.87 -12.20 -9.33
CA GLY A 170 -1.27 -13.13 -8.27
C GLY A 170 -0.29 -13.26 -7.10
N HIS A 171 0.79 -12.47 -7.04
CA HIS A 171 1.72 -12.47 -5.89
C HIS A 171 1.00 -12.16 -4.57
N TRP A 172 0.02 -11.26 -4.60
CA TRP A 172 -0.81 -10.95 -3.42
C TRP A 172 -1.66 -12.14 -2.94
N LEU A 173 -2.03 -13.07 -3.84
CA LEU A 173 -2.77 -14.28 -3.48
C LEU A 173 -1.90 -15.32 -2.79
N SER A 174 -0.58 -15.31 -3.04
CA SER A 174 0.35 -16.29 -2.45
C SER A 174 0.40 -16.26 -0.91
N ILE A 175 -0.01 -15.13 -0.31
CA ILE A 175 -0.08 -14.93 1.13
C ILE A 175 -1.52 -14.94 1.69
N GLY A 176 -2.49 -15.33 0.85
CA GLY A 176 -3.92 -15.26 1.12
C GLY A 176 -4.50 -13.91 0.76
N ALA A 177 -5.60 -13.90 0.01
CA ALA A 177 -6.20 -12.69 -0.54
C ALA A 177 -6.61 -11.65 0.52
N LEU A 178 -7.06 -12.10 1.70
CA LEU A 178 -7.45 -11.21 2.80
C LEU A 178 -6.29 -10.33 3.26
N LYS A 179 -5.10 -10.93 3.29
CA LYS A 179 -3.86 -10.29 3.69
C LYS A 179 -3.24 -9.54 2.52
N GLY A 180 -3.22 -10.13 1.34
CA GLY A 180 -2.65 -9.57 0.12
C GLY A 180 -3.37 -8.34 -0.40
N SER A 181 -4.66 -8.17 -0.12
CA SER A 181 -5.43 -6.98 -0.53
C SER A 181 -4.90 -5.66 0.04
N ALA A 182 -4.01 -5.73 1.03
CA ALA A 182 -3.22 -4.64 1.57
C ALA A 182 -2.13 -4.09 0.62
N ILE A 183 -1.55 -4.95 -0.22
CA ILE A 183 -0.36 -4.65 -1.05
C ILE A 183 -0.58 -3.43 -1.95
N PRO A 184 -1.72 -3.29 -2.67
CA PRO A 184 -2.06 -2.08 -3.41
C PRO A 184 -1.86 -0.77 -2.62
N GLY A 185 -2.42 -0.71 -1.40
CA GLY A 185 -2.31 0.48 -0.56
C GLY A 185 -0.89 0.75 -0.07
N LEU A 186 -0.11 -0.31 0.22
CA LEU A 186 1.30 -0.19 0.58
C LEU A 186 2.12 0.37 -0.57
N TYR A 187 1.91 -0.17 -1.77
CA TYR A 187 2.61 0.22 -2.98
C TYR A 187 2.39 1.70 -3.29
N VAL A 188 1.13 2.16 -3.31
CA VAL A 188 0.77 3.56 -3.56
C VAL A 188 1.35 4.50 -2.51
N ALA A 189 1.34 4.12 -1.22
CA ALA A 189 1.91 4.93 -0.16
C ALA A 189 3.44 5.06 -0.29
N MET A 190 4.14 4.01 -0.71
CA MET A 190 5.58 4.07 -0.96
C MET A 190 5.91 4.88 -2.22
N ALA A 191 5.10 4.76 -3.28
CA ALA A 191 5.29 5.51 -4.52
C ALA A 191 5.31 7.02 -4.27
N ASP A 192 4.37 7.54 -3.49
CA ASP A 192 4.35 8.96 -3.10
C ASP A 192 5.69 9.41 -2.47
N LEU A 193 6.22 8.63 -1.53
CA LEU A 193 7.48 8.94 -0.86
C LEU A 193 8.70 8.86 -1.78
N TYR A 194 8.75 7.85 -2.66
CA TYR A 194 9.85 7.68 -3.61
C TYR A 194 9.88 8.79 -4.67
N VAL A 195 8.72 9.22 -5.18
CA VAL A 195 8.62 10.34 -6.13
C VAL A 195 9.06 11.64 -5.47
N ARG A 196 8.61 11.91 -4.23
CA ARG A 196 9.06 13.08 -3.46
C ARG A 196 10.56 13.04 -3.19
N ALA A 197 11.11 11.88 -2.87
CA ALA A 197 12.55 11.72 -2.66
C ALA A 197 13.37 11.99 -3.93
N ALA A 198 12.90 11.53 -5.10
CA ALA A 198 13.53 11.82 -6.38
C ALA A 198 13.54 13.33 -6.69
N ALA A 199 12.44 14.03 -6.40
CA ALA A 199 12.34 15.48 -6.57
C ALA A 199 13.28 16.25 -5.61
N VAL A 200 13.34 15.85 -4.33
CA VAL A 200 14.26 16.48 -3.35
C VAL A 200 15.72 16.31 -3.77
N GLN A 201 16.11 15.13 -4.25
CA GLN A 201 17.48 14.90 -4.74
C GLN A 201 17.84 15.77 -5.96
N SER A 202 16.83 16.18 -6.72
CA SER A 202 16.99 17.05 -7.89
C SER A 202 16.86 18.53 -7.53
N ASP A 203 16.82 18.88 -6.23
CA ASP A 203 16.63 20.24 -5.68
C ASP A 203 15.37 20.93 -6.21
N ARG A 204 14.28 20.16 -6.38
CA ARG A 204 12.99 20.65 -6.88
C ARG A 204 12.05 20.99 -5.72
N LYS A 205 11.10 21.88 -6.01
CA LYS A 205 9.98 22.23 -5.11
C LYS A 205 8.65 21.56 -5.53
N ALA A 206 8.55 21.18 -6.80
CA ALA A 206 7.44 20.42 -7.36
C ALA A 206 8.01 19.25 -8.17
N ALA A 207 7.40 18.07 -8.04
CA ALA A 207 7.80 16.88 -8.78
C ALA A 207 7.34 16.96 -10.23
N ASN A 208 8.19 16.53 -11.16
CA ASN A 208 7.84 16.43 -12.57
C ASN A 208 7.85 14.98 -13.07
N ARG A 209 7.60 14.77 -14.37
CA ARG A 209 7.55 13.42 -14.98
C ARG A 209 8.84 12.62 -14.82
N ASP A 210 10.00 13.28 -14.83
CA ASP A 210 11.28 12.58 -14.61
C ASP A 210 11.40 12.07 -13.17
N ASP A 211 10.89 12.83 -12.18
CA ASP A 211 10.87 12.39 -10.78
C ASP A 211 9.89 11.25 -10.58
N LEU A 212 8.74 11.29 -11.27
CA LEU A 212 7.75 10.21 -11.27
C LEU A 212 8.40 8.91 -11.76
N ALA A 213 8.98 8.92 -12.96
CA ALA A 213 9.64 7.76 -13.54
C ALA A 213 10.76 7.23 -12.65
N ARG A 214 11.67 8.10 -12.18
CA ARG A 214 12.77 7.72 -11.30
C ARG A 214 12.30 7.15 -9.96
N GLY A 215 11.27 7.76 -9.37
CA GLY A 215 10.70 7.32 -8.10
C GLY A 215 10.06 5.94 -8.22
N LEU A 216 9.28 5.70 -9.27
CA LEU A 216 8.63 4.40 -9.48
C LEU A 216 9.63 3.31 -9.87
N GLU A 217 10.66 3.61 -10.67
CA GLU A 217 11.71 2.66 -11.00
C GLU A 217 12.52 2.25 -9.74
N ALA A 218 12.85 3.22 -8.89
CA ALA A 218 13.51 2.94 -7.61
C ALA A 218 12.61 2.14 -6.65
N LEU A 219 11.30 2.45 -6.64
CA LEU A 219 10.34 1.66 -5.89
C LEU A 219 10.31 0.21 -6.39
N GLU A 220 10.22 -0.03 -7.70
CA GLU A 220 10.22 -1.39 -8.28
C GLU A 220 11.47 -2.18 -7.88
N ARG A 221 12.65 -1.56 -7.90
CA ARG A 221 13.87 -2.23 -7.41
C ARG A 221 13.77 -2.60 -5.94
N THR A 222 13.12 -1.75 -5.14
CA THR A 222 12.89 -1.97 -3.70
C THR A 222 11.91 -3.11 -3.46
N VAL A 223 10.73 -3.08 -4.10
CA VAL A 223 9.61 -3.99 -3.79
C VAL A 223 9.52 -5.20 -4.71
N GLY A 224 10.38 -5.29 -5.73
CA GLY A 224 10.33 -6.29 -6.78
C GLY A 224 9.23 -6.02 -7.80
N HIS A 225 9.31 -6.75 -8.92
CA HIS A 225 8.29 -6.70 -9.96
C HIS A 225 6.92 -7.06 -9.38
N CYS A 226 5.89 -6.26 -9.70
CA CYS A 226 4.52 -6.45 -9.21
C CYS A 226 4.43 -6.69 -7.69
N ALA A 227 5.27 -5.99 -6.93
CA ALA A 227 5.34 -6.05 -5.47
C ALA A 227 5.64 -7.44 -4.88
N GLU A 228 6.32 -8.32 -5.62
CA GLU A 228 6.70 -9.68 -5.19
C GLU A 228 7.36 -9.71 -3.80
N ARG A 229 8.27 -8.76 -3.52
CA ARG A 229 8.96 -8.71 -2.23
C ARG A 229 8.03 -8.27 -1.09
N LEU A 230 7.03 -7.44 -1.36
CA LEU A 230 5.99 -7.13 -0.36
C LEU A 230 5.17 -8.37 -0.01
N ALA A 231 4.83 -9.20 -1.00
CA ALA A 231 4.18 -10.47 -0.75
C ALA A 231 5.08 -11.40 0.09
N ARG A 232 6.36 -11.53 -0.27
CA ARG A 232 7.31 -12.39 0.48
C ARG A 232 7.55 -11.97 1.93
N LEU A 233 7.52 -10.67 2.22
CA LEU A 233 7.68 -10.17 3.60
C LEU A 233 6.52 -10.57 4.51
N SER A 234 5.34 -10.82 3.95
CA SER A 234 4.20 -11.28 4.71
C SER A 234 4.41 -12.75 5.15
N GLY A 235 4.37 -12.99 6.46
CA GLY A 235 4.53 -14.32 7.04
C GLY A 235 5.95 -14.66 7.53
N GLN A 236 6.92 -13.75 7.42
CA GLN A 236 8.28 -13.96 7.93
C GLN A 236 8.78 -12.79 8.80
N GLY A 237 9.10 -13.08 10.07
CA GLY A 237 9.77 -12.14 10.97
C GLY A 237 8.87 -11.11 11.67
N LEU A 238 9.45 -10.32 12.57
CA LEU A 238 8.73 -9.35 13.41
C LEU A 238 8.08 -8.20 12.60
N ALA A 239 8.71 -7.80 11.48
CA ALA A 239 8.18 -6.80 10.57
C ALA A 239 6.85 -7.27 9.94
N SER A 240 6.75 -8.56 9.60
CA SER A 240 5.50 -9.15 9.12
C SER A 240 4.39 -9.07 10.17
N ILE A 241 4.66 -9.37 11.44
CA ILE A 241 3.64 -9.31 12.51
C ILE A 241 3.10 -7.88 12.68
N ILE A 242 3.97 -6.87 12.60
CA ILE A 242 3.57 -5.47 12.69
C ILE A 242 2.71 -5.10 11.46
N LEU A 243 3.17 -5.40 10.25
CA LEU A 243 2.41 -5.16 9.03
C LEU A 243 1.07 -5.90 9.05
N ASP A 244 1.04 -7.16 9.45
CA ASP A 244 -0.16 -8.00 9.51
C ASP A 244 -1.20 -7.44 10.49
N ASN A 245 -0.77 -7.00 11.67
CA ASN A 245 -1.65 -6.40 12.67
C ASN A 245 -2.12 -5.00 12.28
N LEU A 246 -1.27 -4.26 11.55
CA LEU A 246 -1.62 -2.93 11.04
C LEU A 246 -2.64 -3.07 9.88
N MET A 247 -2.41 -3.98 8.93
CA MET A 247 -3.24 -4.18 7.73
C MET A 247 -4.59 -4.87 7.98
N GLN A 248 -4.79 -5.48 9.14
CA GLN A 248 -6.10 -6.01 9.56
C GLN A 248 -7.03 -4.94 10.15
N ARG A 249 -6.56 -3.71 10.36
CA ARG A 249 -7.37 -2.64 10.96
C ARG A 249 -7.89 -1.67 9.88
N PRO A 250 -9.21 -1.50 9.73
CA PRO A 250 -9.79 -0.59 8.73
C PRO A 250 -9.23 0.83 8.80
N ALA A 251 -9.05 1.38 10.01
CA ALA A 251 -8.54 2.74 10.21
C ALA A 251 -7.11 2.93 9.67
N ILE A 252 -6.30 1.87 9.64
CA ILE A 252 -4.92 1.92 9.19
C ILE A 252 -4.86 1.86 7.67
N VAL A 253 -5.64 0.97 7.05
CA VAL A 253 -5.72 0.90 5.58
C VAL A 253 -6.28 2.21 5.04
N ALA A 254 -7.35 2.74 5.64
CA ALA A 254 -7.88 4.06 5.30
C ALA A 254 -6.81 5.16 5.42
N SER A 255 -5.96 5.09 6.45
CA SER A 255 -4.86 6.03 6.64
C SER A 255 -3.75 5.93 5.59
N LEU A 256 -3.47 4.73 5.08
CA LEU A 256 -2.45 4.50 4.04
C LEU A 256 -2.94 4.99 2.67
N THR A 257 -4.21 4.78 2.38
CA THR A 257 -4.84 5.13 1.10
C THR A 257 -5.15 6.60 0.96
N ARG A 258 -5.15 7.35 2.07
CA ARG A 258 -5.13 8.82 2.06
C ARG A 258 -3.74 9.29 1.65
N LEU A 259 -3.50 9.31 0.33
CA LEU A 259 -2.45 10.14 -0.26
C LEU A 259 -2.59 11.55 0.33
N GLY A 260 -1.49 12.28 0.53
CA GLY A 260 -1.53 13.65 1.08
C GLY A 260 -2.26 14.69 0.19
N ARG A 261 -3.18 14.24 -0.65
CA ARG A 261 -4.11 15.00 -1.46
C ARG A 261 -5.22 15.50 -0.52
N LYS A 262 -5.38 16.82 -0.46
CA LYS A 262 -6.48 17.45 0.27
C LYS A 262 -7.83 17.02 -0.27
#